data_AF-A0A5E5AY08-F1
#
_entry.id   AF-A0A5E5AY08-F1
#
_cell.length_a   1.000
_cell.length_b   1.000
_cell.length_c   1.000
_cell.angle_alpha   90.00
_cell.angle_beta   90.00
_cell.angle_gamma   90.00
#
_symmetry.space_group_name_H-M   'P 1'
#
loop_
_entity.id
_entity.type
_entity.pdbx_description
1 polymer ?
#
loop_
_entity_poly.entity_id
_entity_poly.type
_entity_poly.pdbx_seq_one_letter_code
_entity_poly.pdbx_strand_id
1 'polypeptide(L)' 'MADEVVKVHGVTIAGYTNLAGMVAADASALYARNVLDFLKLVIDKEGKLVIDTNDDIVSACLMCRDGQVLRAA' A
#
# COMPACT_ATOMS: atom_id res chain seq x y z
N MET A 1 -16.76 5.17 -17.03
CA MET A 1 -16.12 6.50 -17.01
C MET A 1 -15.45 6.62 -15.66
N ALA A 2 -14.12 6.76 -15.62
CA ALA A 2 -13.39 6.90 -14.37
C ALA A 2 -13.60 8.31 -13.82
N ASP A 3 -13.79 8.42 -12.50
CA ASP A 3 -13.92 9.68 -11.77
C ASP A 3 -15.14 10.55 -12.13
N GLU A 4 -16.17 9.92 -12.69
CA GLU A 4 -17.42 10.61 -13.03
C GLU A 4 -18.58 10.19 -12.15
N VAL A 5 -19.47 11.15 -11.85
CA VAL A 5 -20.77 10.90 -11.24
C VAL A 5 -21.85 11.20 -12.28
N VAL A 6 -22.59 10.17 -12.68
CA VAL A 6 -23.63 10.28 -13.72
C VAL A 6 -25.02 10.00 -13.14
N LYS A 7 -26.05 10.55 -13.77
CA LYS A 7 -27.45 10.24 -13.47
C LYS A 7 -28.08 9.50 -14.64
N VAL A 8 -28.63 8.31 -14.37
CA VAL A 8 -29.26 7.45 -15.37
C VAL A 8 -30.60 7.00 -14.82
N HIS A 9 -31.69 7.33 -15.53
CA HIS A 9 -33.07 6.98 -15.15
C HIS A 9 -33.43 7.31 -13.68
N GLY A 10 -32.95 8.44 -13.17
CA GLY A 10 -33.19 8.87 -11.77
C GLY A 10 -32.24 8.27 -10.73
N VAL A 11 -31.34 7.36 -11.12
CA VAL A 11 -30.30 6.77 -10.25
C VAL A 11 -29.00 7.56 -10.41
N THR A 12 -28.32 7.85 -9.30
CA THR A 12 -26.96 8.41 -9.29
C THR A 12 -25.94 7.29 -9.24
N ILE A 13 -24.98 7.29 -10.17
CA ILE A 13 -23.87 6.33 -10.25
C ILE A 13 -22.58 7.09 -9.97
N ALA A 14 -21.89 6.78 -8.87
CA ALA A 14 -20.63 7.42 -8.50
C ALA A 14 -19.43 6.54 -8.86
N GLY A 15 -18.55 7.03 -9.74
CA GLY A 15 -17.41 6.31 -10.30
C GLY A 15 -16.03 6.80 -9.82
N TYR A 16 -15.92 7.31 -8.60
CA TYR A 16 -14.64 7.78 -8.04
C TYR A 16 -13.62 6.64 -7.94
N THR A 17 -12.42 6.83 -8.49
CA THR A 17 -11.35 5.83 -8.48
C THR A 17 -10.41 5.98 -7.28
N ASN A 18 -10.31 7.18 -6.71
CA ASN A 18 -9.47 7.47 -5.56
C ASN A 18 -10.29 7.95 -4.34
N LEU A 19 -11.13 7.05 -3.81
CA LEU A 19 -11.93 7.34 -2.61
C LEU A 19 -11.07 7.67 -1.39
N ALA A 20 -9.90 7.03 -1.23
CA ALA A 20 -8.98 7.31 -0.14
C ALA A 20 -8.46 8.76 -0.17
N GLY A 21 -8.23 9.31 -1.37
CA GLY A 21 -7.86 10.72 -1.56
C GLY A 21 -8.94 11.71 -1.10
N MET A 22 -10.21 11.30 -1.02
CA MET A 22 -11.30 12.14 -0.49
C MET A 22 -11.28 12.25 1.03
N VAL A 23 -10.55 11.37 1.72
CA VAL A 23 -10.30 11.38 3.18
C VAL A 23 -8.81 11.39 3.46
N ALA A 24 -8.08 12.27 2.75
CA ALA A 24 -6.62 12.24 2.68
C ALA A 24 -5.91 12.26 4.04
N ALA A 25 -6.41 13.01 5.03
CA ALA A 25 -5.81 13.08 6.36
C ALA A 25 -5.82 11.72 7.07
N ASP A 26 -6.98 11.07 7.14
CA ASP A 26 -7.15 9.77 7.79
C ASP A 26 -6.45 8.66 6.99
N ALA A 27 -6.59 8.68 5.66
CA ALA A 27 -5.90 7.72 4.79
C ALA A 27 -4.38 7.80 4.95
N SER A 28 -3.82 9.00 5.03
CA SER A 28 -2.38 9.21 5.24
C SER A 28 -1.94 8.72 6.62
N ALA A 29 -2.71 9.00 7.67
CA ALA A 29 -2.40 8.55 9.02
C ALA A 29 -2.39 7.01 9.12
N LEU A 30 -3.40 6.34 8.54
CA LEU A 30 -3.48 4.88 8.50
C LEU A 30 -2.36 4.26 7.67
N TYR A 31 -2.06 4.84 6.50
CA TYR A 31 -0.96 4.36 5.66
C TYR A 31 0.40 4.52 6.35
N ALA A 32 0.66 5.68 6.96
CA ALA A 32 1.89 5.92 7.72
C ALA A 32 2.04 4.94 8.89
N ARG A 33 0.92 4.59 9.56
CA ARG A 33 0.91 3.57 10.61
C ARG A 33 1.32 2.21 10.07
N ASN A 34 0.76 1.78 8.93
CA ASN A 34 1.10 0.51 8.26
C ASN A 34 2.58 0.47 7.85
N VAL A 35 3.09 1.54 7.24
CA VAL A 35 4.50 1.65 6.85
C VAL A 35 5.39 1.58 8.09
N LEU A 36 5.06 2.32 9.16
CA LEU A 36 5.86 2.30 10.39
C LEU A 36 5.86 0.93 11.07
N ASP A 37 4.74 0.20 11.05
CA ASP A 37 4.71 -1.16 11.60
C ASP A 37 5.52 -2.14 10.75
N PHE A 38 5.47 -2.03 9.43
CA PHE A 38 6.31 -2.82 8.53
C PHE A 38 7.81 -2.52 8.72
N LEU A 39 8.18 -1.24 8.90
CA LEU A 39 9.58 -0.85 9.12
C LEU A 39 10.19 -1.49 10.36
N LYS A 40 9.40 -1.82 11.38
CA LYS A 40 9.89 -2.54 12.57
C LYS A 40 10.35 -3.97 12.27
N LEU A 41 9.90 -4.56 11.16
CA LEU A 41 10.32 -5.89 10.71
C LEU A 41 11.63 -5.83 9.92
N VAL A 42 11.91 -4.71 9.26
CA VAL A 42 13.05 -4.57 8.33
C VAL A 42 14.14 -3.60 8.81
N ILE A 43 13.95 -2.96 9.97
CA ILE A 43 14.95 -2.08 10.58
C ILE A 43 15.29 -2.63 11.96
N ASP A 44 16.57 -2.86 12.20
CA ASP A 44 17.05 -3.32 13.50
C ASP A 44 17.10 -2.17 14.54
N LYS A 45 17.45 -2.51 15.78
CA LYS A 45 17.54 -1.53 16.88
C LYS A 45 18.62 -0.47 16.68
N GLU A 46 19.56 -0.69 15.76
CA GLU A 46 20.65 0.21 15.43
C GLU A 46 20.31 1.11 14.22
N GLY A 47 19.10 0.94 13.66
CA GLY A 47 18.62 1.70 12.51
C GLY A 47 19.12 1.16 11.17
N LYS A 48 19.70 -0.04 11.12
CA LYS A 48 20.16 -0.67 9.87
C LYS A 48 19.02 -1.41 9.20
N LEU A 49 19.00 -1.33 7.88
CA LEU A 49 18.12 -2.13 7.05
C LEU A 49 18.55 -3.61 7.10
N VAL A 50 17.65 -4.47 7.58
CA VAL A 50 17.82 -5.92 7.65
C VAL A 50 16.62 -6.56 6.97
N ILE A 51 16.83 -7.13 5.79
CA ILE A 51 15.78 -7.85 5.04
C ILE A 51 15.90 -9.33 5.37
N ASP A 52 15.17 -9.78 6.41
CA ASP A 52 15.08 -11.19 6.78
C ASP A 52 14.11 -11.92 5.85
N THR A 53 14.64 -12.78 4.98
CA THR A 53 13.83 -13.58 4.05
C THR A 53 13.27 -14.85 4.69
N ASN A 54 13.43 -15.04 6.01
CA ASN A 54 12.73 -16.08 6.75
C ASN A 54 11.49 -15.56 7.48
N ASP A 55 11.31 -14.23 7.55
CA ASP A 55 10.07 -13.63 8.01
C ASP A 55 9.01 -13.72 6.90
N ASP A 56 7.85 -14.32 7.21
CA ASP A 56 6.79 -14.57 6.24
C ASP A 56 6.23 -13.28 5.63
N ILE A 57 6.14 -12.20 6.43
CA ILE A 57 5.59 -10.91 6.00
C ILE A 57 6.59 -10.24 5.07
N VAL A 58 7.86 -10.15 5.47
CA VAL A 58 8.93 -9.58 4.64
C VAL A 58 9.06 -10.33 3.33
N SER A 59 9.03 -11.67 3.39
CA SER A 59 9.12 -12.52 2.21
C SER A 59 7.95 -12.33 1.26
N ALA A 60 6.73 -12.22 1.77
CA ALA A 60 5.54 -11.98 0.96
C ALA A 60 5.58 -10.62 0.24
N CYS A 61 6.16 -9.59 0.87
CA CYS A 61 6.27 -8.24 0.29
C CYS A 61 7.47 -8.06 -0.65
N LEU A 62 8.48 -8.94 -0.61
CA LEU A 62 9.71 -8.78 -1.38
C LEU A 62 9.52 -9.14 -2.87
N MET A 63 9.55 -8.13 -3.74
CA MET A 63 9.36 -8.31 -5.19
C MET A 63 10.66 -8.53 -5.96
N CYS A 64 11.75 -7.89 -5.54
CA CYS A 64 13.05 -7.97 -6.20
C CYS A 64 14.21 -7.83 -5.22
N ARG A 65 15.36 -8.40 -5.58
CA ARG A 65 16.63 -8.29 -4.82
C ARG A 65 17.80 -8.52 -5.76
N ASP A 66 18.88 -7.76 -5.59
CA ASP A 66 20.14 -7.92 -6.34
C ASP A 66 19.95 -7.94 -7.87
N GLY A 67 19.08 -7.06 -8.38
CA GLY A 67 18.77 -6.95 -9.81
C GLY A 67 17.87 -8.06 -10.37
N GLN A 68 17.39 -8.97 -9.53
CA GLN A 68 16.52 -10.08 -9.92
C GLN A 68 15.09 -9.86 -9.42
N VAL A 69 14.12 -10.17 -10.28
CA VAL A 69 12.71 -10.24 -9.89
C VAL A 69 12.49 -11.59 -9.21
N LEU A 70 12.01 -11.56 -7.97
CA LEU A 70 11.73 -12.76 -7.16
C LEU A 70 10.27 -13.21 -7.28
N ARG A 71 9.37 -12.27 -7.58
CA ARG A 71 7.93 -12.50 -7.78
C ARG A 71 7.43 -11.77 -9.02
N ALA A 72 6.74 -12.48 -9.91
CA ALA A 72 5.95 -11.88 -10.97
C ALA A 72 4.53 -11.61 -10.47
N ALA A 73 3.98 -10.46 -10.85
CA ALA A 73 2.62 -10.02 -10.51
C ALA A 73 1.54 -10.87 -11.19
#